data_AF-A0A6J5GG61-F1
#
_entry.id   AF-A0A6J5GG61-F1
#
_cell.length_a   1.000
_cell.length_b   1.000
_cell.length_c   1.000
_cell.angle_alpha   90.00
_cell.angle_beta   90.00
_cell.angle_gamma   90.00
#
_symmetry.space_group_name_H-M   'P 1'
#
loop_
_entity.id
_entity.type
_entity.pdbx_description
1 polymer ?
#
loop_
_entity_poly.entity_id
_entity_poly.type
_entity_poly.pdbx_seq_one_letter_code
_entity_poly.pdbx_strand_id
1 'polypeptide(L)'
;MTNVTMLPKDELAKRHATVTNAIATQRLEGLEMNRETIADLESWARGEIELTTARERALARIEATRLRRLAEGAWPPAADPLAD
;
A
#
# COMPACT_ATOMS: atom_id res chain seq x y z
N MET A 1 -9.75 8.75 20.99
CA MET A 1 -10.08 8.73 19.54
C MET A 1 -9.82 10.12 19.02
N THR A 2 -8.69 10.31 18.33
CA THR A 2 -8.28 11.63 17.82
C THR A 2 -9.12 11.93 16.59
N ASN A 3 -9.90 13.01 16.64
CA ASN A 3 -10.72 13.48 15.52
C ASN A 3 -9.78 13.97 14.41
N VAL A 4 -9.50 13.11 13.41
CA VAL A 4 -8.68 13.43 12.22
C VAL A 4 -9.30 14.57 11.38
N THR A 5 -10.57 14.89 11.64
CA THR A 5 -11.45 15.74 10.83
C THR A 5 -11.17 17.25 10.88
N MET A 6 -10.25 17.75 11.71
CA MET A 6 -9.94 19.19 11.79
C MET A 6 -8.43 19.47 11.79
N LEU A 7 -7.73 18.96 10.78
CA LEU A 7 -6.37 19.41 10.51
C LEU A 7 -6.39 20.83 9.90
N PRO A 8 -5.45 21.71 10.29
CA PRO A 8 -5.30 23.02 9.66
C PRO A 8 -5.09 22.91 8.15
N LYS A 9 -5.59 23.89 7.38
CA LYS A 9 -5.41 23.91 5.92
C LYS A 9 -3.94 23.84 5.49
N ASP A 10 -3.06 24.52 6.23
CA ASP A 10 -1.61 24.51 5.97
C ASP A 10 -0.99 23.12 6.20
N GLU A 11 -1.50 22.38 7.18
CA GLU A 11 -1.07 21.01 7.45
C GLU A 11 -1.51 20.08 6.31
N LEU A 12 -2.76 20.17 5.87
CA LEU A 12 -3.25 19.41 4.71
C LEU A 12 -2.45 19.73 3.43
N ALA A 13 -2.16 21.01 3.18
CA ALA A 13 -1.35 21.43 2.03
C ALA A 13 0.07 20.85 2.08
N LYS A 14 0.72 20.85 3.25
CA LYS A 14 2.04 20.23 3.45
C LYS A 14 2.00 18.73 3.19
N ARG A 15 0.96 18.03 3.64
CA ARG A 15 0.80 16.59 3.39
C ARG A 15 0.58 16.29 1.91
N HIS A 16 -0.27 17.06 1.23
CA HIS A 16 -0.47 16.93 -0.22
C HIS A 16 0.83 17.13 -1.01
N ALA A 17 1.61 18.16 -0.67
CA ALA A 17 2.92 18.38 -1.28
C ALA A 17 3.89 17.21 -1.00
N THR A 18 3.90 16.70 0.22
CA THR A 18 4.71 15.54 0.62
C THR A 18 4.38 14.30 -0.20
N VAL A 19 3.10 13.95 -0.32
CA VAL A 19 2.65 12.78 -1.11
C VAL A 19 2.99 12.96 -2.59
N THR A 20 2.70 14.14 -3.16
CA THR A 20 2.98 14.43 -4.57
C THR A 20 4.48 14.30 -4.88
N ASN A 21 5.33 14.87 -4.03
CA ASN A 21 6.78 14.79 -4.19
C ASN A 21 7.29 13.35 -4.03
N ALA A 22 6.80 12.62 -3.03
CA ALA A 22 7.21 11.24 -2.82
C ALA A 22 6.88 10.35 -4.04
N ILE A 23 5.68 10.49 -4.61
CA ILE A 23 5.27 9.76 -5.82
C ILE A 23 6.13 10.18 -7.03
N ALA A 24 6.37 11.48 -7.20
CA ALA A 24 7.20 12.00 -8.28
C ALA A 24 8.63 11.44 -8.22
N THR A 25 9.24 11.40 -7.02
CA THR A 25 10.58 10.82 -6.84
C THR A 25 10.62 9.36 -7.25
N GLN A 26 9.63 8.53 -6.87
CA GLN A 26 9.62 7.13 -7.32
C GLN A 26 9.49 7.01 -8.84
N ARG A 27 8.67 7.85 -9.47
CA ARG A 27 8.50 7.86 -10.93
C ARG A 27 9.77 8.30 -11.67
N LEU A 28 10.53 9.23 -11.11
CA LEU A 28 11.82 9.66 -11.68
C LEU A 28 12.84 8.51 -11.70
N GLU A 29 12.77 7.60 -10.73
CA GLU A 29 13.56 6.36 -10.68
C GLU A 29 12.99 5.23 -11.57
N GLY A 30 11.95 5.51 -12.36
CA GLY A 30 11.28 4.52 -13.21
C GLY A 30 10.43 3.50 -12.44
N LEU A 31 10.13 3.77 -11.17
CA LEU A 31 9.31 2.89 -10.32
C LEU A 31 7.83 3.27 -10.40
N GLU A 32 6.98 2.26 -10.51
CA GLU A 32 5.53 2.41 -10.36
C GLU A 32 5.08 1.99 -8.96
N MET A 33 4.40 2.90 -8.26
CA MET A 33 3.82 2.61 -6.96
C MET A 33 2.49 1.88 -7.10
N ASN A 34 2.20 0.98 -6.16
CA ASN A 34 0.91 0.31 -6.08
C ASN A 34 -0.23 1.35 -5.94
N ARG A 35 -1.28 1.19 -6.76
CA ARG A 35 -2.41 2.13 -6.83
C ARG A 35 -3.16 2.29 -5.50
N GLU A 36 -3.34 1.21 -4.74
CA GLU A 36 -4.00 1.27 -3.44
C GLU A 36 -3.14 1.99 -2.39
N THR A 37 -1.81 1.81 -2.46
CA THR A 37 -0.89 2.58 -1.61
C THR A 37 -0.94 4.08 -1.93
N ILE A 38 -1.08 4.46 -3.20
CA ILE A 38 -1.28 5.88 -3.57
C ILE A 38 -2.59 6.39 -2.98
N ALA A 39 -3.69 5.66 -3.11
CA ALA A 39 -4.99 6.06 -2.57
C ALA A 39 -4.96 6.21 -1.04
N ASP A 40 -4.29 5.31 -0.32
CA ASP A 40 -4.12 5.41 1.14
C ASP A 40 -3.31 6.67 1.53
N LEU A 41 -2.24 6.97 0.80
CA LEU A 41 -1.44 8.18 1.04
C LEU A 41 -2.22 9.46 0.75
N GLU A 42 -3.05 9.47 -0.29
CA GLU A 42 -3.94 10.59 -0.59
C GLU A 42 -5.02 10.77 0.47
N SER A 43 -5.59 9.68 1.01
CA SER A 43 -6.51 9.73 2.15
C SER A 43 -5.84 10.29 3.40
N TRP A 44 -4.58 9.95 3.67
CA TRP A 44 -3.81 10.58 4.74
C TRP A 44 -3.59 12.08 4.49
N ALA A 45 -3.30 12.47 3.24
CA ALA A 45 -3.11 13.87 2.87
C ALA A 45 -4.39 14.70 3.01
N ARG A 46 -5.57 14.08 2.79
CA ARG A 46 -6.88 14.69 3.04
C ARG A 46 -7.29 14.69 4.52
N GLY A 47 -6.53 14.05 5.41
CA GLY A 47 -6.87 13.93 6.83
C GLY A 47 -8.00 12.92 7.10
N GLU A 48 -8.19 11.93 6.22
CA GLU A 48 -9.22 10.91 6.38
C GLU A 48 -8.72 9.72 7.21
N ILE A 49 -7.43 9.44 7.14
CA ILE A 49 -6.78 8.35 7.89
C ILE A 49 -5.46 8.82 8.50
N GLU A 50 -4.99 8.10 9.51
CA GLU A 50 -3.65 8.28 10.05
C GLU A 50 -2.59 7.67 9.13
N LEU A 51 -1.38 8.21 9.17
CA LEU A 51 -0.25 7.68 8.38
C LEU A 51 0.08 6.23 8.77
N THR A 52 -0.12 5.89 10.05
CA THR A 52 0.05 4.53 10.56
C THR A 52 -0.91 3.56 9.86
N THR A 53 -2.16 3.96 9.65
CA THR A 53 -3.16 3.16 8.92
C THR A 53 -2.74 2.93 7.47
N ALA A 54 -2.24 3.96 6.77
CA ALA A 54 -1.72 3.81 5.40
C ALA A 54 -0.55 2.82 5.34
N ARG A 55 0.37 2.89 6.32
CA ARG A 55 1.51 1.97 6.45
C ARG A 55 1.07 0.54 6.70
N GLU A 56 0.15 0.32 7.64
CA GLU A 56 -0.37 -1.01 7.98
C GLU A 56 -1.02 -1.69 6.78
N ARG A 57 -1.85 -0.94 6.03
CA ARG A 57 -2.48 -1.45 4.80
C ARG A 57 -1.45 -1.82 3.73
N ALA A 58 -0.43 -1.00 3.53
CA ALA A 58 0.64 -1.29 2.59
C ALA A 58 1.41 -2.57 2.97
N LEU A 59 1.77 -2.74 4.24
CA LEU A 59 2.46 -3.93 4.74
C LEU A 59 1.59 -5.18 4.62
N ALA A 60 0.29 -5.08 4.92
CA ALA A 60 -0.64 -6.19 4.77
C ALA A 60 -0.74 -6.67 3.31
N ARG A 61 -0.75 -5.76 2.33
CA ARG A 61 -0.74 -6.12 0.90
C ARG A 61 0.55 -6.78 0.46
N ILE A 62 1.69 -6.30 0.96
CA ILE A 62 3.00 -6.92 0.71
C ILE A 62 3.01 -8.35 1.24
N GLU A 63 2.54 -8.56 2.48
CA GLU A 63 2.51 -9.88 3.09
C GLU A 63 1.53 -10.83 2.38
N ALA A 64 0.33 -10.36 2.02
CA ALA A 64 -0.63 -11.14 1.24
C ALA A 64 -0.04 -11.58 -0.11
N THR A 65 0.69 -10.70 -0.78
CA THR A 65 1.38 -11.02 -2.03
C THR A 65 2.48 -12.07 -1.82
N ARG A 66 3.25 -11.94 -0.72
CA ARG A 66 4.29 -12.91 -0.35
C ARG A 66 3.71 -14.30 -0.11
N LEU A 67 2.65 -14.40 0.69
CA LEU A 67 1.98 -15.65 1.02
C LEU A 67 1.39 -16.31 -0.24
N ARG A 68 0.75 -15.53 -1.12
CA ARG A 68 0.23 -16.03 -2.40
C ARG A 68 1.32 -16.65 -3.26
N ARG A 69 2.47 -15.98 -3.41
CA ARG A 69 3.60 -16.50 -4.20
C ARG A 69 4.19 -17.78 -3.62
N LEU A 70 4.25 -17.90 -2.29
CA LEU A 70 4.70 -19.11 -1.62
C LEU A 70 3.73 -20.29 -1.87
N ALA A 71 2.43 -20.03 -1.83
CA ALA A 71 1.42 -21.05 -2.14
C ALA A 71 1.48 -21.49 -3.62
N GLU A 72 1.69 -20.56 -4.56
CA GLU A 72 1.87 -20.85 -5.99
C GLU A 72 3.15 -21.67 -6.25
N GLY A 73 4.24 -21.39 -5.54
CA GLY A 73 5.53 -22.09 -5.66
C GLY A 73 5.59 -23.46 -4.98
N ALA A 74 4.63 -23.79 -4.11
CA ALA A 74 4.56 -25.07 -3.40
C ALA A 74 3.85 -26.20 -4.18
N TRP A 75 3.43 -25.93 -5.43
CA TRP A 75 2.79 -26.88 -6.35
C TRP A 75 3.84 -27.72 -7.11
N PRO A 76 3.71 -29.06 -7.19
CA PRO A 76 2.61 -29.74 -7.91
C PRO A 76 1.59 -30.40 -6.96
N PRO A 77 0.39 -30.83 -7.42
CA PRO A 77 -0.34 -31.82 -6.65
C PRO A 77 0.51 -33.09 -6.70
N ALA A 78 0.57 -33.85 -5.61
CA ALA A 78 1.15 -35.19 -5.70
C ALA A 78 0.53 -35.87 -6.93
N ALA A 79 1.37 -36.24 -7.90
CA ALA A 79 0.94 -37.00 -9.06
C ALA A 79 0.14 -38.19 -8.52
N ASP A 80 -1.10 -38.34 -8.98
CA ASP A 80 -1.98 -39.42 -8.57
C ASP A 80 -1.22 -40.73 -8.85
N PRO A 81 -0.79 -41.50 -7.83
CA PRO A 81 0.04 -42.69 -8.05
C PRO A 81 -0.75 -43.86 -8.64
N LEU A 82 -1.96 -43.61 -9.15
CA LEU A 82 -2.93 -44.57 -9.68
C LEU A 82 -3.46 -44.19 -11.08
N ALA A 83 -2.70 -43.40 -11.85
CA ALA A 83 -2.91 -43.33 -13.30
C ALA A 83 -2.17 -44.52 -13.96
N ASP A 84 -2.93 -45.61 -14.11
CA ASP A 84 -2.69 -46.88 -14.82
C ASP A 84 -1.63 -47.85 -14.25
#